data_AF-A0A426WAR6-F1
#
_entry.id   AF-A0A426WAR6-F1
#
_cell.length_a   1.000
_cell.length_b   1.000
_cell.length_c   1.000
_cell.angle_alpha   90.00
_cell.angle_beta   90.00
_cell.angle_gamma   90.00
#
_symmetry.space_group_name_H-M   'P 1'
#
loop_
_entity.id
_entity.type
_entity.pdbx_description
1 polymer ?
#
loop_
_entity_poly.entity_id
_entity_poly.type
_entity_poly.pdbx_seq_one_letter_code
_entity_poly.pdbx_strand_id
1 'polypeptide(L)' 'MEAPQEDSAGQAVEVEAKPAVPAEPTRFTVDAEGRRVFLPGKGWMSSSAFWDIYYNRPEELPGDIDHQALHSLRAAEQTE' A
#
# COMPACT_ATOMS: atom_id res chain seq x y z
N MET A 1 7.37 56.99 22.84
CA MET A 1 7.55 55.78 23.68
C MET A 1 6.17 55.33 24.11
N GLU A 2 6.02 54.02 24.36
CA GLU A 2 4.82 53.29 24.85
C GLU A 2 3.93 52.63 23.77
N ALA A 3 4.32 51.39 23.43
CA ALA A 3 3.41 50.24 23.26
C ALA A 3 3.04 49.73 24.69
N PRO A 4 1.95 48.99 24.96
CA PRO A 4 1.51 47.76 24.27
C PRO A 4 -0.04 47.64 24.17
N GLN A 5 -0.64 46.65 23.51
CA GLN A 5 -1.07 45.42 24.16
C GLN A 5 -1.55 44.43 23.10
N GLU A 6 -0.88 43.28 23.06
CA GLU A 6 -1.22 42.08 22.33
C GLU A 6 -2.52 41.50 22.91
N ASP A 7 -3.52 41.27 22.05
CA ASP A 7 -4.59 40.31 22.30
C ASP A 7 -4.50 39.27 21.18
N SER A 8 -3.53 38.36 21.33
CA SER A 8 -3.52 37.12 20.57
C SER A 8 -4.66 36.24 21.09
N ALA A 9 -5.85 36.48 20.55
CA ALA A 9 -6.95 35.55 20.63
C ALA A 9 -6.49 34.22 19.99
N GLY A 10 -6.10 33.29 20.87
CA GLY A 10 -5.75 31.93 20.51
C GLY A 10 -6.94 31.27 19.82
N GLN A 11 -6.94 31.33 18.50
CA GLN A 11 -7.86 30.56 17.68
C GLN A 11 -7.44 29.11 17.83
N ALA A 12 -8.12 28.40 18.72
CA ALA A 12 -8.03 26.95 18.85
C ALA A 12 -8.36 26.34 17.49
N VAL A 13 -7.32 25.96 16.77
CA VAL A 13 -7.43 25.19 15.54
C VAL A 13 -7.87 23.80 16.00
N GLU A 14 -9.17 23.56 16.01
CA GLU A 14 -9.72 22.21 16.13
C GLU A 14 -9.33 21.50 14.82
N VAL A 15 -8.10 21.00 14.80
CA VAL A 15 -7.63 20.09 13.76
C VAL A 15 -8.43 18.82 13.98
N GLU A 16 -9.55 18.74 13.29
CA GLU A 16 -10.31 17.52 13.08
C GLU A 16 -9.35 16.55 12.38
N ALA A 17 -8.58 15.81 13.20
CA ALA A 17 -7.73 14.74 12.76
C ALA A 17 -8.69 13.66 12.27
N LYS A 18 -9.06 13.75 10.99
CA LYS A 18 -9.68 12.65 10.26
C LYS A 18 -8.90 11.40 10.64
N PRO A 19 -9.54 10.38 11.24
CA PRO A 19 -8.84 9.16 11.56
C PRO A 19 -8.21 8.72 10.25
N ALA A 20 -6.88 8.68 10.22
CA ALA A 20 -6.16 8.03 9.15
C ALA A 20 -6.55 6.56 9.29
N VAL A 21 -7.69 6.20 8.69
CA VAL A 21 -8.01 4.82 8.38
C VAL A 21 -6.73 4.31 7.73
N PRO A 22 -6.00 3.37 8.36
CA PRO A 22 -4.86 2.79 7.70
C PRO A 22 -5.43 2.26 6.41
N ALA A 23 -5.05 2.88 5.29
CA ALA A 23 -5.46 2.39 3.99
C ALA A 23 -4.97 0.95 4.00
N GLU A 24 -5.91 0.00 4.13
CA GLU A 24 -5.57 -1.40 4.02
C GLU A 24 -4.75 -1.49 2.74
N PRO A 25 -3.54 -2.06 2.80
CA PRO A 25 -2.64 -2.01 1.67
C PRO A 25 -3.43 -2.55 0.49
N THR A 26 -3.80 -1.70 -0.46
CA THR A 26 -4.52 -2.13 -1.67
C THR A 26 -3.52 -2.68 -2.67
N ARG A 27 -2.23 -2.71 -2.33
CA ARG A 27 -1.15 -3.22 -3.15
C ARG A 27 -0.76 -4.60 -2.69
N PHE A 28 -0.50 -5.46 -3.66
CA PHE A 28 0.18 -6.70 -3.37
C PHE A 28 1.66 -6.44 -3.09
N THR A 29 2.26 -7.32 -2.30
CA THR A 29 3.70 -7.27 -1.98
C THR A 29 4.36 -8.56 -2.37
N VAL A 30 5.66 -8.55 -2.63
CA VAL A 30 6.43 -9.76 -2.94
C VAL A 30 7.41 -10.00 -1.81
N ASP A 31 7.69 -11.26 -1.49
CA ASP A 31 8.66 -11.59 -0.46
C ASP A 31 10.10 -11.23 -0.90
N ALA A 32 11.04 -11.25 0.04
CA ALA A 32 12.42 -10.86 -0.22
C ALA A 32 13.11 -11.73 -1.28
N GLU A 33 12.68 -12.98 -1.46
CA GLU A 33 13.20 -13.92 -2.45
C GLU A 33 12.51 -13.79 -3.82
N GLY A 34 11.42 -13.04 -3.93
CA GLY A 34 10.69 -12.92 -5.19
C GLY A 34 9.85 -14.15 -5.55
N ARG A 35 9.56 -15.05 -4.61
CA ARG A 35 8.90 -16.35 -4.85
C ARG A 35 7.45 -16.39 -4.43
N ARG A 36 7.05 -15.49 -3.54
CA ARG A 36 5.73 -15.44 -2.90
C ARG A 36 5.15 -14.05 -3.01
N VAL A 37 3.84 -14.01 -3.20
CA VAL A 37 3.06 -12.79 -3.29
C VAL A 37 2.13 -12.71 -2.10
N PHE A 38 2.13 -11.57 -1.41
CA PHE A 38 1.13 -11.20 -0.44
C PHE A 38 0.00 -10.44 -1.13
N LEU A 39 -1.18 -11.06 -1.22
CA LEU A 39 -2.39 -10.36 -1.65
C LEU A 39 -3.20 -9.88 -0.43
N PRO A 40 -3.54 -8.59 -0.37
CA PRO A 40 -4.46 -8.06 0.64
C PRO A 40 -5.78 -8.84 0.62
N GLY A 41 -6.25 -9.29 1.77
CA GLY A 41 -7.47 -10.11 1.90
C GLY A 41 -7.31 -11.61 1.60
N LYS A 42 -6.22 -12.05 0.96
CA LYS A 42 -5.93 -13.48 0.70
C LYS A 42 -4.69 -14.00 1.43
N GLY A 43 -3.76 -13.12 1.81
CA GLY A 43 -2.51 -13.47 2.47
C GLY A 43 -1.39 -13.88 1.51
N TRP A 44 -0.38 -14.58 2.04
CA TRP A 44 0.77 -15.05 1.28
C TRP A 44 0.46 -16.28 0.43
N MET A 45 0.74 -16.20 -0.87
CA MET A 45 0.64 -17.29 -1.84
C MET A 45 1.90 -17.40 -2.69
N SER A 46 2.03 -18.45 -3.48
CA SER A 46 3.14 -18.62 -4.43
C SER A 46 2.98 -17.69 -5.63
N SER A 47 4.10 -17.36 -6.28
CA SER A 47 4.13 -16.67 -7.58
C SER A 47 3.20 -17.31 -8.59
N SER A 48 3.22 -18.64 -8.72
CA SER A 48 2.38 -19.38 -9.67
C SER A 48 0.88 -19.23 -9.37
N ALA A 49 0.49 -19.26 -8.09
CA ALA A 49 -0.90 -19.03 -7.70
C ALA A 49 -1.34 -17.58 -7.98
N PHE A 50 -0.44 -16.61 -7.79
CA PHE A 50 -0.69 -15.23 -8.17
C PHE A 50 -0.84 -15.08 -9.68
N TRP A 51 0.01 -15.71 -10.49
CA TRP A 51 -0.10 -15.65 -11.96
C TRP A 51 -1.37 -16.31 -12.47
N ASP A 52 -1.80 -17.41 -11.86
CA ASP A 52 -3.10 -18.02 -12.17
C ASP A 52 -4.24 -17.02 -11.97
N ILE A 53 -4.25 -16.31 -10.85
CA ILE A 53 -5.24 -15.26 -10.59
C ILE A 53 -5.08 -14.10 -11.58
N TYR A 54 -3.85 -13.67 -11.85
CA TYR A 54 -3.55 -12.57 -12.77
C TYR A 54 -4.04 -12.83 -14.20
N TYR A 55 -3.91 -14.06 -14.70
CA TYR A 55 -4.32 -14.41 -16.06
C TYR A 55 -5.77 -14.90 -16.16
N ASN A 56 -6.28 -15.61 -15.16
CA ASN A 56 -7.61 -16.24 -15.22
C ASN A 56 -8.70 -15.47 -14.46
N ARG A 57 -8.33 -14.72 -13.41
CA ARG A 57 -9.27 -14.08 -12.45
C ARG A 57 -8.80 -12.68 -12.04
N PRO A 58 -8.60 -11.76 -13.00
CA PRO A 58 -8.07 -10.42 -12.71
C PRO A 58 -8.99 -9.60 -11.80
N GLU A 59 -10.28 -9.92 -11.71
CA GLU A 59 -11.21 -9.31 -10.74
C GLU A 59 -10.91 -9.64 -9.26
N GLU A 60 -10.19 -10.72 -8.99
CA GLU A 60 -9.76 -11.06 -7.63
C GLU A 60 -8.47 -10.35 -7.23
N LEU A 61 -7.82 -9.67 -8.18
CA LEU A 61 -6.63 -8.88 -7.91
C LEU A 61 -6.99 -7.49 -7.39
N PRO A 62 -6.15 -6.91 -6.54
CA PRO A 62 -6.27 -5.50 -6.21
C PRO A 62 -6.18 -4.65 -7.48
N GLY A 63 -7.04 -3.63 -7.59
CA GLY A 63 -7.02 -2.69 -8.71
C GLY A 63 -5.72 -1.88 -8.83
N ASP A 64 -4.89 -1.85 -7.78
CA ASP A 64 -3.58 -1.19 -7.77
C ASP A 64 -2.46 -2.25 -7.77
N ILE A 65 -2.09 -2.70 -8.96
CA ILE A 65 -1.00 -3.66 -9.19
C ILE A 65 0.33 -2.90 -9.20
N ASP A 66 1.22 -3.25 -8.27
CA ASP A 66 2.59 -2.74 -8.27
C ASP A 66 3.43 -3.43 -9.37
N HIS A 67 3.66 -2.72 -10.47
CA HIS A 67 4.42 -3.25 -11.61
C HIS A 67 5.90 -3.50 -11.27
N GLN A 68 6.45 -2.79 -10.28
CA GLN A 68 7.82 -3.02 -9.82
C GLN A 68 7.92 -4.34 -9.05
N ALA A 69 6.94 -4.62 -8.19
CA ALA A 69 6.83 -5.89 -7.50
C ALA A 69 6.60 -7.06 -8.48
N LEU A 70 5.75 -6.88 -9.50
CA LEU A 70 5.56 -7.84 -10.61
C LEU A 70 6.88 -8.17 -11.31
N HIS A 71 7.70 -7.16 -11.60
CA HIS A 71 8.99 -7.34 -12.26
C HIS A 71 9.95 -8.16 -11.38
N SER A 72 10.01 -7.87 -10.07
CA SER A 72 10.81 -8.65 -9.12
C SER A 72 10.35 -10.11 -9.05
N LEU A 73 9.03 -10.35 -9.03
CA LEU A 73 8.45 -11.70 -9.05
C LEU A 73 8.88 -12.48 -10.31
N ARG A 74 8.80 -11.83 -11.48
CA ARG A 74 9.17 -12.44 -12.77
C ARG A 74 10.68 -12.66 -12.93
N ALA A 75 11.52 -11.85 -12.28
CA ALA A 75 12.97 -12.03 -12.27
C ALA A 75 13.37 -13.26 -11.43
N ALA A 76 12.68 -13.48 -10.31
CA ALA A 76 12.93 -14.65 -9.46
C ALA A 76 12.53 -15.97 -10.12
N GLU A 77 11.43 -16.02 -10.89
CA GLU A 77 11.04 -17.23 -11.65
C GLU A 77 12.03 -17.62 -12.76
N GLN A 78 12.81 -16.68 -13.30
CA GLN A 78 13.79 -16.97 -14.35
C GLN A 78 15.15 -17.45 -13.82
N THR A 79 15.32 -17.52 -12.50
CA THR A 79 16.56 -17.92 -11.84
C THR A 79 16.55 -19.41 -11.41
N GLU A 80 15.49 -20.16 -11.71
CA GLU A 80 15.39 -21.61 -11.48
C GLU A 80 15.86 -22.47 -12.66
#